data_AF-A0A926XJT5-F1
#
_entry.id   AF-A0A926XJT5-F1
#
_cell.length_a   1.000
_cell.length_b   1.000
_cell.length_c   1.000
_cell.angle_alpha   90.00
_cell.angle_beta   90.00
_cell.angle_gamma   90.00
#
_symmetry.space_group_name_H-M   'P 1'
#
loop_
_entity.id
_entity.type
_entity.pdbx_description
1 polymer ?
#
loop_
_entity_poly.entity_id
_entity_poly.type
_entity_poly.pdbx_seq_one_letter_code
_entity_poly.pdbx_strand_id
1 'polypeptide(L)'
;MTHHGNHDDEIITGTADEHYNLISVLYHALEGASTYEIYIQDAEEAGDDELVEFFQQLEEEESQRAERAKELLAKRIAPQGAVAR
;
A
#
# COMPACT_ATOMS: atom_id res chain seq x y z
N MET A 1 9.52 -17.92 -44.22
CA MET A 1 8.93 -16.67 -43.71
C MET A 1 8.31 -16.99 -42.37
N THR A 2 8.94 -16.51 -41.30
CA THR A 2 8.54 -16.73 -39.91
C THR A 2 7.20 -16.06 -39.63
N HIS A 3 6.22 -16.84 -39.17
CA HIS A 3 4.96 -16.32 -38.63
C HIS A 3 5.28 -15.70 -37.27
N HIS A 4 5.33 -14.37 -37.22
CA HIS A 4 5.51 -13.60 -35.99
C HIS A 4 4.25 -13.75 -35.16
N GLY A 5 4.41 -14.18 -33.92
CA GLY A 5 3.31 -14.28 -32.97
C GLY A 5 2.83 -12.90 -32.55
N ASN A 6 1.52 -12.72 -32.54
CA ASN A 6 0.87 -11.69 -31.75
C ASN A 6 0.08 -12.42 -30.66
N HIS A 7 0.74 -12.65 -29.52
CA HIS A 7 0.03 -12.88 -28.27
C HIS A 7 -0.29 -11.49 -27.71
N ASP A 8 -1.35 -10.89 -28.23
CA ASP A 8 -1.93 -9.64 -27.71
C ASP A 8 -2.88 -9.96 -26.54
N ASP A 9 -2.43 -10.80 -25.59
CA ASP A 9 -3.12 -11.08 -24.33
C ASP A 9 -2.40 -10.37 -23.17
N GLU A 10 -1.99 -9.13 -23.39
CA GLU A 10 -1.64 -8.21 -22.32
C GLU A 10 -2.64 -7.07 -22.35
N ILE A 11 -3.76 -7.24 -21.66
CA ILE A 11 -4.53 -6.10 -21.16
C ILE A 11 -3.64 -5.47 -20.07
N ILE A 12 -2.58 -4.76 -20.49
CA ILE A 12 -1.94 -3.73 -19.71
C ILE A 12 -3.04 -2.70 -19.52
N THR A 13 -3.59 -2.59 -18.32
CA THR A 13 -4.48 -1.47 -17.96
C THR A 13 -3.69 -0.17 -17.83
N GLY A 14 -2.88 0.15 -18.83
CA GLY A 14 -2.81 1.39 -19.62
C GLY A 14 -2.71 2.76 -18.96
N THR A 15 -2.80 2.90 -17.64
CA THR A 15 -2.59 4.16 -16.95
C THR A 15 -1.74 3.86 -15.73
N ALA A 16 -0.46 4.25 -15.78
CA ALA A 16 0.33 4.41 -14.57
C ALA A 16 -0.26 5.60 -13.79
N ASP A 17 -1.35 5.36 -13.07
CA ASP A 17 -1.99 6.35 -12.22
C ASP A 17 -1.28 6.31 -10.86
N GLU A 18 -0.34 7.24 -10.67
CA GLU A 18 0.41 7.36 -9.43
C GLU A 18 -0.50 7.63 -8.21
N HIS A 19 -1.68 8.23 -8.41
CA HIS A 19 -2.66 8.40 -7.35
C HIS A 19 -3.30 7.08 -7.00
N TYR A 20 -3.77 6.32 -8.01
CA TYR A 20 -4.31 4.99 -7.80
C TYR A 20 -3.29 4.11 -7.06
N ASN A 21 -2.05 4.07 -7.54
CA ASN A 21 -0.99 3.27 -6.93
C ASN A 21 -0.74 3.64 -5.45
N LEU A 22 -0.67 4.94 -5.13
CA LEU A 22 -0.47 5.40 -3.76
C LEU A 22 -1.71 5.15 -2.87
N ILE A 23 -2.91 5.25 -3.43
CA ILE A 23 -4.16 4.90 -2.73
C ILE A 23 -4.18 3.39 -2.43
N SER A 24 -3.80 2.54 -3.38
CA SER A 24 -3.69 1.09 -3.17
C SER A 24 -2.67 0.75 -2.09
N VAL A 25 -1.50 1.39 -2.09
CA VAL A 25 -0.50 1.21 -1.03
C VAL A 25 -1.03 1.66 0.32
N LEU A 26 -1.69 2.82 0.39
CA LEU A 26 -2.30 3.32 1.63
C LEU A 26 -3.37 2.35 2.15
N TYR A 27 -4.24 1.86 1.27
CA TYR A 27 -5.30 0.91 1.63
C TYR A 27 -4.72 -0.37 2.24
N HIS A 28 -3.76 -1.01 1.54
CA HIS A 28 -3.18 -2.27 2.03
C HIS A 28 -2.35 -2.09 3.29
N ALA A 29 -1.73 -0.92 3.50
CA ALA A 29 -1.03 -0.65 4.75
C ALA A 29 -1.99 -0.58 5.94
N LEU A 30 -3.10 0.14 5.79
CA LEU A 30 -4.11 0.24 6.85
C LEU A 30 -4.82 -1.11 7.11
N GLU A 31 -5.08 -1.87 6.05
CA GLU A 31 -5.64 -3.23 6.14
C GLU A 31 -4.67 -4.19 6.83
N GLY A 32 -3.37 -4.10 6.51
CA GLY A 32 -2.30 -4.86 7.15
C GLY A 32 -2.19 -4.56 8.64
N ALA A 33 -2.11 -3.28 9.04
CA ALA A 33 -2.06 -2.87 10.44
C ALA A 33 -3.27 -3.42 11.23
N SER A 34 -4.49 -3.27 10.71
CA SER A 34 -5.70 -3.82 11.35
C SER A 34 -5.69 -5.35 11.44
N THR A 35 -5.09 -6.04 10.47
CA THR A 35 -4.95 -7.50 10.50
C THR A 35 -3.95 -7.93 11.57
N TYR A 36 -2.86 -7.18 11.75
CA TYR A 36 -1.83 -7.49 12.75
C TYR A 36 -2.33 -7.30 14.17
N GLU A 37 -3.26 -6.36 14.44
CA GLU A 37 -3.94 -6.27 15.75
C GLU A 37 -4.58 -7.61 16.17
N ILE A 38 -5.19 -8.32 15.23
CA ILE A 38 -5.80 -9.64 15.48
C ILE A 38 -4.71 -10.68 15.76
N TYR A 39 -3.62 -10.67 14.99
CA TYR A 39 -2.52 -11.63 15.17
C TYR A 39 -1.74 -11.41 16.47
N ILE A 40 -1.60 -10.15 16.91
CA ILE A 40 -1.05 -9.80 18.22
C ILE A 40 -1.91 -10.43 19.31
N GLN A 41 -3.24 -10.27 19.25
CA GLN A 41 -4.15 -10.86 20.22
C GLN A 41 -4.06 -12.39 20.25
N ASP A 42 -4.03 -13.05 19.09
CA ASP A 42 -3.85 -14.50 19.01
C ASP A 42 -2.51 -14.97 19.63
N ALA A 43 -1.43 -14.21 19.41
CA ALA A 43 -0.11 -14.49 19.98
C ALA A 43 -0.06 -14.26 21.50
N GLU A 44 -0.71 -13.20 22.00
CA GLU A 44 -0.87 -12.93 23.43
C GLU A 44 -1.65 -14.07 24.13
N GLU A 45 -2.74 -14.55 23.52
CA GLU A 45 -3.53 -15.68 24.03
C GLU A 45 -2.73 -16.99 24.04
N ALA A 46 -1.84 -17.18 23.06
CA ALA A 46 -0.94 -18.33 22.98
C ALA A 46 0.26 -18.23 23.94
N GLY A 47 0.55 -17.06 24.49
CA GLY A 47 1.75 -16.79 25.30
C GLY A 47 3.05 -16.84 24.48
N ASP A 48 2.98 -16.48 23.20
CA ASP A 48 4.12 -16.46 22.28
C ASP A 48 4.67 -15.03 22.13
N ASP A 49 5.53 -14.64 23.07
CA ASP A 49 6.08 -13.28 23.14
C ASP A 49 6.89 -12.90 21.87
N GLU A 50 7.54 -13.87 21.20
CA GLU A 50 8.31 -13.62 19.97
C GLU A 50 7.37 -13.19 18.83
N LEU A 51 6.22 -13.85 18.70
CA LEU A 51 5.21 -13.47 17.71
C LEU A 51 4.53 -12.14 18.05
N VAL A 52 4.29 -11.85 19.33
CA VAL A 52 3.76 -10.54 19.75
C VAL A 52 4.69 -9.42 19.31
N GLU A 53 5.99 -9.52 19.62
CA GLU A 53 6.98 -8.51 19.23
C GLU A 53 7.07 -8.37 17.70
N PHE A 54 7.07 -9.49 16.98
CA PHE A 54 7.12 -9.50 15.53
C PHE A 54 5.91 -8.80 14.89
N PHE A 55 4.69 -9.10 15.33
CA PHE A 55 3.49 -8.49 14.76
C PHE A 55 3.35 -7.01 15.15
N GLN A 56 3.75 -6.61 16.36
CA GLN A 56 3.82 -5.20 16.75
C GLN A 56 4.78 -4.41 15.85
N GLN A 57 5.94 -4.99 15.52
CA GLN A 57 6.87 -4.37 14.57
C GLN A 57 6.23 -4.20 13.19
N LEU A 58 5.54 -5.23 12.68
CA LEU A 58 4.88 -5.15 11.37
C LEU A 58 3.75 -4.11 11.36
N GLU A 59 2.97 -4.00 12.44
CA GLU A 59 1.94 -2.98 12.61
C GLU A 59 2.52 -1.56 12.56
N GLU A 60 3.65 -1.34 13.24
CA GLU A 60 4.35 -0.06 13.20
C GLU A 60 4.87 0.27 11.80
N GLU A 61 5.47 -0.71 11.11
CA GLU A 61 5.97 -0.54 9.74
C GLU A 61 4.85 -0.19 8.75
N GLU A 62 3.67 -0.81 8.88
CA GLU A 62 2.51 -0.48 8.04
C GLU A 62 1.94 0.90 8.38
N SER A 63 1.90 1.29 9.65
CA SER A 63 1.51 2.64 10.07
C SER A 63 2.41 3.71 9.46
N GLN A 64 3.73 3.50 9.50
CA GLN A 64 4.71 4.39 8.88
C GLN A 64 4.54 4.44 7.35
N ARG A 65 4.26 3.30 6.71
CA ARG A 65 4.00 3.22 5.27
C ARG A 65 2.75 3.99 4.88
N ALA A 66 1.67 3.86 5.65
CA ALA A 66 0.42 4.58 5.45
C ALA A 66 0.63 6.10 5.52
N GLU A 67 1.34 6.58 6.55
CA GLU A 67 1.65 8.02 6.67
C GLU A 67 2.48 8.54 5.50
N ARG A 68 3.51 7.80 5.08
CA ARG A 68 4.32 8.18 3.90
C ARG A 68 3.49 8.22 2.61
N ALA A 69 2.56 7.27 2.43
CA ALA A 69 1.66 7.27 1.28
C ALA A 69 0.72 8.49 1.29
N LYS A 70 0.16 8.84 2.47
CA LYS A 70 -0.66 10.06 2.65
C LYS A 70 0.11 11.32 2.30
N GLU A 71 1.35 11.47 2.77
CA GLU A 71 2.20 12.62 2.44
C GLU A 71 2.47 12.74 0.93
N LEU A 72 2.74 11.62 0.26
CA LEU A 72 2.98 11.58 -1.18
C LEU A 72 1.72 11.92 -1.99
N LEU A 73 0.55 11.47 -1.53
CA LEU A 73 -0.74 11.82 -2.11
C LEU A 73 -1.06 13.30 -1.92
N ALA A 74 -0.87 13.84 -0.71
CA ALA A 74 -1.14 15.25 -0.42
C ALA A 74 -0.35 16.19 -1.33
N LYS A 75 0.92 15.88 -1.59
CA LYS A 75 1.78 16.65 -2.52
C LYS A 75 1.28 16.66 -3.97
N ARG A 76 0.49 15.65 -4.37
CA ARG A 76 0.00 15.45 -5.74
C ARG A 76 -1.44 15.90 -5.95
N ILE A 77 -2.26 15.82 -4.90
CA ILE A 77 -3.67 16.25 -4.92
C ILE A 77 -3.79 17.75 -4.63
N ALA A 78 -2.76 18.37 -4.03
CA ALA A 78 -2.70 19.83 -3.88
C ALA A 78 -2.87 20.51 -5.25
N PRO A 79 -3.78 21.50 -5.39
CA PRO A 79 -4.13 22.07 -6.68
C PRO A 79 -2.92 22.70 -7.35
N GLN A 80 -2.52 22.17 -8.50
CA GLN A 80 -1.60 22.83 -9.41
C GLN A 80 -2.33 23.99 -10.11
N GLY A 81 -2.25 25.21 -9.55
CA GLY A 81 -2.66 26.42 -10.25
C GLY A 81 -3.47 27.43 -9.45
N ALA A 82 -2.81 28.12 -8.53
CA ALA A 82 -3.14 29.51 -8.22
C ALA A 82 -2.04 30.42 -8.78
N VAL A 83 -1.81 30.35 -10.10
CA VAL A 83 -1.20 31.48 -10.81
C VAL A 83 -2.30 32.48 -11.07
N ALA A 84 -2.46 33.41 -10.13
CA ALA A 84 -3.26 34.60 -10.33
C ALA A 84 -2.72 35.35 -11.56
N ARG A 85 -3.57 35.52 -12.57
CA ARG A 85 -3.41 36.54 -13.61
C ARG A 85 -4.00 37.85 -13.11
#